data_AF-A0A497HAS1-F1
#
_entry.id   AF-A0A497HAS1-F1
#
_cell.length_a   1.000
_cell.length_b   1.000
_cell.length_c   1.000
_cell.angle_alpha   90.00
_cell.angle_beta   90.00
_cell.angle_gamma   90.00
#
_symmetry.space_group_name_H-M   'P 1'
#
loop_
_entity.id
_entity.type
_entity.pdbx_description
1 polymer ?
#
loop_
_entity_poly.entity_id
_entity_poly.type
_entity_poly.pdbx_seq_one_letter_code
_entity_poly.pdbx_strand_id
1 'polypeptide(L)'
;MAGAKFINIGEIDLTELFGITDPIKGGIRRGLLYIFEKTATKQWFADLFGVIQQADYSKSCTISPSGVVNVILDYLYRCIDASMAIGEEIASESIMEMLSEGLSTALETNFNGSLQYILNVWKGGLPPDLSYAVSIGQRLDRVEHYYALSQIAPIGHSPTALLEALVSGADLRLREKFATVKEQHAELIRAKNALMIEHLTQAHNYIANMLNELVFHANAVIDQVHGMINAIAQEHLARLNQIEDNLEANKGRYDANMIDQQKYEQRLNELNIDVDATIQTWNSWMQRIDALADRLVNKLAQIKADIVNTLKTAIKDYEGAINAVANKLAQLIKSMNDDVAFKSKALELYADIKAYRKAGFKYT
;
A
#
# COMPACT_ATOMS: atom_id res chain seq x y z
N MET A 1 14.77 76.44 -91.49
CA MET A 1 15.41 75.13 -91.39
C MET A 1 15.85 74.90 -89.96
N ALA A 2 15.67 73.67 -89.47
CA ALA A 2 16.27 73.08 -88.27
C ALA A 2 15.87 73.64 -86.88
N GLY A 3 14.99 72.88 -86.21
CA GLY A 3 15.28 72.28 -84.90
C GLY A 3 15.11 73.13 -83.64
N ALA A 4 13.89 73.17 -83.09
CA ALA A 4 13.70 73.42 -81.66
C ALA A 4 13.87 72.09 -80.90
N LYS A 5 14.92 72.01 -80.07
CA LYS A 5 15.22 70.86 -79.21
C LYS A 5 14.21 70.80 -78.05
N PHE A 6 13.54 69.67 -77.92
CA PHE A 6 12.80 69.27 -76.72
C PHE A 6 13.78 68.72 -75.68
N ILE A 7 13.74 69.27 -74.46
CA ILE A 7 14.20 68.65 -73.20
C ILE A 7 13.13 69.07 -72.18
N ASN A 8 12.05 68.30 -72.06
CA ASN A 8 11.83 67.23 -71.06
C ASN A 8 11.90 67.73 -69.61
N ILE A 9 10.74 68.17 -69.11
CA ILE A 9 10.43 68.33 -67.69
C ILE A 9 9.19 67.47 -67.44
N GLY A 10 9.35 66.43 -66.64
CA GLY A 10 8.34 65.78 -65.81
C GLY A 10 6.95 65.58 -66.41
N GLU A 11 6.77 64.48 -67.15
CA GLU A 11 5.45 63.85 -67.24
C GLU A 11 5.25 63.00 -65.98
N ILE A 12 4.50 63.59 -65.04
CA ILE A 12 3.70 62.85 -64.08
C ILE A 12 2.84 61.89 -64.90
N ASP A 13 3.04 60.59 -64.70
CA ASP A 13 2.24 59.56 -65.34
C ASP A 13 0.80 59.66 -64.82
N LEU A 14 -0.06 60.29 -65.61
CA LEU A 14 -1.49 60.45 -65.33
C LEU A 14 -2.22 59.09 -65.15
N THR A 15 -1.54 57.97 -65.43
CA THR A 15 -2.02 56.61 -65.19
C THR A 15 -1.76 56.08 -63.78
N GLU A 16 -0.89 56.71 -62.98
CA GLU A 16 -0.74 56.42 -61.54
C GLU A 16 -1.72 57.22 -60.66
N LEU A 17 -2.24 58.35 -61.16
CA LEU A 17 -3.12 59.25 -60.39
C LEU A 17 -4.57 58.75 -60.30
N PHE A 18 -5.00 57.90 -61.22
CA PHE A 18 -6.22 57.11 -61.09
C PHE A 18 -5.78 55.68 -60.83
N GLY A 19 -6.04 55.13 -59.64
CA GLY A 19 -5.71 53.75 -59.22
C GLY A 19 -6.35 52.63 -60.06
N ILE A 20 -6.09 52.66 -61.36
CA ILE A 20 -6.54 51.77 -62.43
C ILE A 20 -5.49 50.67 -62.63
N THR A 21 -4.24 50.89 -62.21
CA THR A 21 -3.16 49.92 -62.24
C THR A 21 -3.43 48.71 -61.34
N ASP A 22 -3.99 48.89 -60.15
CA ASP A 22 -4.24 47.81 -59.19
C ASP A 22 -5.40 46.87 -59.58
N PRO A 23 -6.59 47.33 -60.01
CA PRO A 23 -7.65 46.43 -60.48
C PRO A 23 -7.30 45.74 -61.79
N ILE A 24 -6.51 46.37 -62.67
CA ILE A 24 -6.02 45.72 -63.90
C ILE A 24 -4.96 44.68 -63.57
N LYS A 25 -3.98 44.98 -62.70
CA LYS A 25 -3.00 44.00 -62.21
C LYS A 25 -3.69 42.84 -61.48
N GLY A 26 -4.69 43.12 -60.64
CA GLY A 26 -5.51 42.12 -59.97
C GLY A 26 -6.35 41.27 -60.95
N GLY A 27 -6.89 41.88 -62.01
CA GLY A 27 -7.59 41.19 -63.08
C GLY A 27 -6.68 40.28 -63.91
N ILE A 28 -5.46 40.73 -64.22
CA ILE A 28 -4.43 39.94 -64.90
C ILE A 28 -4.02 38.75 -64.01
N ARG A 29 -3.75 38.98 -62.72
CA ARG A 29 -3.43 37.92 -61.74
C ARG A 29 -4.56 36.91 -61.63
N ARG A 30 -5.82 37.36 -61.58
CA ARG A 30 -7.00 36.47 -61.57
C ARG A 30 -7.17 35.70 -62.88
N GLY A 31 -6.84 36.31 -64.01
CA GLY A 31 -6.82 35.65 -65.31
C GLY A 31 -5.74 34.58 -65.38
N LEU A 32 -4.53 34.86 -64.88
CA LEU A 32 -3.44 33.88 -64.77
C LEU A 32 -3.79 32.74 -63.81
N LEU A 33 -4.41 33.04 -62.66
CA LEU A 33 -4.90 32.03 -61.72
C LEU A 33 -5.99 31.15 -62.35
N TYR A 34 -6.91 31.74 -63.12
CA TYR A 34 -7.96 31.01 -63.83
C TYR A 34 -7.39 30.13 -64.95
N ILE A 35 -6.38 30.63 -65.68
CA ILE A 35 -5.65 29.86 -66.68
C ILE A 35 -4.91 28.71 -66.00
N PHE A 36 -4.23 28.97 -64.88
CA PHE A 36 -3.53 27.96 -64.08
C PHE A 36 -4.49 26.92 -63.50
N GLU A 37 -5.68 27.28 -63.01
CA GLU A 37 -6.70 26.32 -62.56
C GLU A 37 -7.22 25.43 -63.71
N LYS A 38 -7.22 25.97 -64.93
CA LYS A 38 -7.63 25.27 -66.15
C LYS A 38 -6.51 24.40 -66.75
N THR A 39 -5.25 24.78 -66.61
CA THR A 39 -4.08 24.05 -67.16
C THR A 39 -3.39 23.14 -66.13
N ALA A 40 -3.29 23.57 -64.88
CA ALA A 40 -2.91 22.76 -63.72
C ALA A 40 -4.18 22.30 -63.00
N THR A 41 -4.53 21.03 -63.19
CA THR A 41 -5.65 20.37 -62.51
C THR A 41 -5.54 20.50 -60.99
N LYS A 42 -6.68 20.44 -60.27
CA LYS A 42 -6.78 20.25 -58.79
C LYS A 42 -5.80 19.21 -58.21
N GLN A 43 -5.36 18.29 -59.06
CA GLN A 43 -4.26 17.36 -58.86
C GLN A 43 -2.98 18.04 -58.32
N TRP A 44 -2.61 19.23 -58.79
CA TRP A 44 -1.39 19.92 -58.35
C TRP A 44 -1.41 20.27 -56.86
N PHE A 45 -2.55 20.78 -56.36
CA PHE A 45 -2.75 21.04 -54.93
C PHE A 45 -2.86 19.74 -54.13
N ALA A 46 -3.53 18.71 -54.66
CA ALA A 46 -3.60 17.40 -54.02
C ALA A 46 -2.23 16.73 -53.90
N ASP A 47 -1.40 16.84 -54.94
CA ASP A 47 -0.04 16.31 -55.00
C ASP A 47 0.88 17.06 -54.02
N LEU A 48 0.64 18.35 -53.76
CA LEU A 48 1.37 19.13 -52.75
C LEU A 48 1.13 18.60 -51.32
N PHE A 49 -0.06 18.10 -51.01
CA PHE A 49 -0.32 17.35 -49.77
C PHE A 49 0.13 15.89 -49.85
N GLY A 50 0.15 15.31 -51.05
CA GLY A 50 0.59 13.95 -51.34
C GLY A 50 2.09 13.72 -51.11
N VAL A 51 2.94 14.73 -51.29
CA VAL A 51 4.40 14.64 -51.05
C VAL A 51 4.73 14.18 -49.64
N ILE A 52 4.02 14.67 -48.62
CA ILE A 52 4.24 14.24 -47.22
C ILE A 52 3.76 12.81 -47.00
N GLN A 53 2.64 12.42 -47.62
CA GLN A 53 2.07 11.08 -47.49
C GLN A 53 2.90 10.01 -48.22
N GLN A 54 3.62 10.40 -49.27
CA GLN A 54 4.46 9.53 -50.08
C GLN A 54 5.92 9.50 -49.60
N ALA A 55 6.27 10.25 -48.56
CA ALA A 55 7.62 10.30 -48.03
C ALA A 55 8.05 8.93 -47.49
N ASP A 56 9.27 8.51 -47.82
CA ASP A 56 9.82 7.23 -47.37
C ASP A 56 9.80 7.12 -45.84
N TYR A 57 9.25 6.04 -45.30
CA TYR A 57 9.20 5.76 -43.87
C TYR A 57 10.36 4.86 -43.43
N SER A 58 10.71 4.91 -42.13
CA SER A 58 11.67 3.98 -41.52
C SER A 58 10.96 3.14 -40.46
N LYS A 59 11.54 1.98 -40.12
CA LYS A 59 11.01 1.15 -39.01
C LYS A 59 11.00 1.89 -37.67
N SER A 60 11.82 2.92 -37.51
CA SER A 60 12.01 3.63 -36.25
C SER A 60 11.39 5.04 -36.23
N CYS A 61 10.97 5.58 -37.38
CA CYS A 61 10.38 6.92 -37.46
C CYS A 61 9.40 7.02 -38.63
N THR A 62 8.36 7.83 -38.44
CA THR A 62 7.22 7.96 -39.36
C THR A 62 7.64 8.46 -40.74
N ILE A 63 8.67 9.31 -40.81
CA ILE A 63 9.36 9.72 -42.04
C ILE A 63 10.86 9.53 -41.85
N SER A 64 11.50 8.86 -42.80
CA SER A 64 12.94 8.58 -42.81
C SER A 64 13.75 9.86 -43.10
N PRO A 65 15.06 9.90 -42.74
CA PRO A 65 15.90 11.06 -43.05
C PRO A 65 15.97 11.40 -44.54
N SER A 66 15.95 10.41 -45.44
CA SER A 66 15.90 10.63 -46.89
C SER A 66 14.52 11.14 -47.34
N GLY A 67 13.44 10.61 -46.76
CA GLY A 67 12.09 11.11 -46.97
C GLY A 67 11.94 12.58 -46.57
N VAL A 68 12.59 12.99 -45.47
CA VAL A 68 12.63 14.39 -45.02
C VAL A 68 13.25 15.31 -46.09
N VAL A 69 14.38 14.91 -46.67
CA VAL A 69 15.07 15.70 -47.71
C VAL A 69 14.23 15.76 -48.98
N ASN A 70 13.65 14.64 -49.41
CA ASN A 70 12.81 14.57 -50.60
C ASN A 70 11.57 15.47 -50.48
N VAL A 71 10.92 15.46 -49.32
CA VAL A 71 9.78 16.36 -49.04
C VAL A 71 10.20 17.82 -49.20
N ILE A 72 11.32 18.24 -48.60
CA ILE A 72 11.81 19.63 -48.71
C ILE A 72 12.11 20.00 -50.16
N LEU A 73 12.80 19.12 -50.91
CA LEU A 73 13.14 19.37 -52.31
C LEU A 73 11.89 19.46 -53.20
N ASP A 74 10.92 18.56 -53.03
CA ASP A 74 9.69 18.56 -53.82
C ASP A 74 8.83 19.79 -53.52
N TYR A 75 8.80 20.27 -52.27
CA TYR A 75 8.15 21.55 -51.93
C TYR A 75 8.82 22.74 -52.61
N LEU A 76 10.16 22.77 -52.67
CA LEU A 76 10.91 23.84 -53.34
C LEU A 76 10.66 23.84 -54.86
N TYR A 77 10.68 22.67 -55.50
CA TYR A 77 10.39 22.56 -56.93
C TYR A 77 8.96 23.00 -57.26
N ARG A 78 7.97 22.59 -56.45
CA ARG A 78 6.57 23.02 -56.63
C ARG A 78 6.39 24.52 -56.41
N CYS A 79 7.12 25.12 -55.48
CA CYS A 79 7.08 26.57 -55.28
C CYS A 79 7.59 27.33 -56.52
N ILE A 80 8.66 26.83 -57.16
CA ILE A 80 9.20 27.37 -58.40
C ILE A 80 8.22 27.18 -59.57
N ASP A 81 7.59 26.00 -59.70
CA ASP A 81 6.62 25.75 -60.76
C ASP A 81 5.38 26.67 -60.64
N ALA A 82 4.92 26.91 -59.43
CA ALA A 82 3.84 27.85 -59.17
C ALA A 82 4.25 29.30 -59.46
N SER A 83 5.46 29.72 -59.06
CA SER A 83 5.93 31.10 -59.26
C SER A 83 6.05 31.46 -60.74
N MET A 84 6.41 30.49 -61.59
CA MET A 84 6.42 30.67 -63.04
C MET A 84 5.04 30.90 -63.65
N ALA A 85 3.97 30.39 -63.03
CA ALA A 85 2.62 30.42 -63.60
C ALA A 85 1.74 31.57 -63.08
N ILE A 86 1.77 31.82 -61.76
CA ILE A 86 0.89 32.80 -61.10
C ILE A 86 1.64 34.03 -60.58
N GLY A 87 2.95 34.08 -60.81
CA GLY A 87 3.84 35.15 -60.37
C GLY A 87 4.46 34.86 -59.01
N GLU A 88 5.67 35.40 -58.81
CA GLU A 88 6.51 35.16 -57.62
C GLU A 88 5.81 35.53 -56.32
N GLU A 89 5.11 36.66 -56.28
CA GLU A 89 4.44 37.16 -55.07
C GLU A 89 3.32 36.22 -54.60
N ILE A 90 2.40 35.83 -55.49
CA ILE A 90 1.26 34.96 -55.11
C ILE A 90 1.73 33.54 -54.80
N ALA A 91 2.67 32.98 -55.58
CA ALA A 91 3.15 31.63 -55.36
C ALA A 91 3.97 31.52 -54.06
N SER A 92 4.90 32.47 -53.85
CA SER A 92 5.73 32.51 -52.66
C SER A 92 4.87 32.74 -51.42
N GLU A 93 4.01 33.76 -51.41
CA GLU A 93 3.14 34.03 -50.25
C GLU A 93 2.16 32.88 -50.00
N SER A 94 1.42 32.41 -51.01
CA SER A 94 0.42 31.36 -50.78
C SER A 94 1.04 30.05 -50.32
N ILE A 95 2.19 29.64 -50.86
CA ILE A 95 2.83 28.37 -50.50
C ILE A 95 3.62 28.50 -49.19
N MET A 96 4.33 29.61 -48.97
CA MET A 96 5.07 29.84 -47.72
C MET A 96 4.12 30.09 -46.54
N GLU A 97 2.99 30.77 -46.75
CA GLU A 97 1.95 30.97 -45.73
C GLU A 97 1.18 29.67 -45.46
N MET A 98 0.86 28.87 -46.49
CA MET A 98 0.33 27.52 -46.28
C MET A 98 1.32 26.60 -45.53
N LEU A 99 2.62 26.67 -45.81
CA LEU A 99 3.69 25.98 -45.08
C LEU A 99 3.77 26.43 -43.62
N SER A 100 3.69 27.75 -43.39
CA SER A 100 3.87 28.38 -42.09
C SER A 100 2.66 28.24 -41.15
N GLU A 101 1.43 28.24 -41.67
CA GLU A 101 0.21 28.33 -40.84
C GLU A 101 -0.67 27.08 -40.90
N GLY A 102 -0.89 26.49 -42.08
CA GLY A 102 -1.78 25.32 -42.26
C GLY A 102 -1.07 23.96 -42.18
N LEU A 103 0.14 23.87 -42.71
CA LEU A 103 0.99 22.68 -42.69
C LEU A 103 1.87 22.60 -41.45
N SER A 104 2.11 23.72 -40.76
CA SER A 104 2.98 23.77 -39.58
C SER A 104 2.54 22.81 -38.47
N THR A 105 1.24 22.74 -38.12
CA THR A 105 0.75 21.80 -37.09
C THR A 105 0.80 20.32 -37.52
N ALA A 106 0.57 20.03 -38.80
CA ALA A 106 0.63 18.67 -39.35
C ALA A 106 2.07 18.18 -39.54
N LEU A 107 2.96 19.08 -39.97
CA LEU A 107 4.41 18.88 -39.99
C LEU A 107 4.94 18.78 -38.57
N GLU A 108 4.48 19.59 -37.61
CA GLU A 108 4.90 19.55 -36.21
C GLU A 108 4.75 18.15 -35.60
N THR A 109 3.61 17.51 -35.85
CA THR A 109 3.30 16.20 -35.26
C THR A 109 4.02 15.04 -35.94
N ASN A 110 4.08 15.02 -37.28
CA ASN A 110 4.60 13.86 -38.03
C ASN A 110 6.02 14.05 -38.55
N PHE A 111 6.30 15.21 -39.17
CA PHE A 111 7.57 15.49 -39.83
C PHE A 111 8.61 16.04 -38.85
N ASN A 112 8.30 17.12 -38.12
CA ASN A 112 9.12 17.61 -37.03
C ASN A 112 9.18 16.57 -35.92
N GLY A 113 8.11 15.84 -35.59
CA GLY A 113 8.18 14.71 -34.65
C GLY A 113 9.16 13.59 -35.10
N SER A 114 9.20 13.25 -36.40
CA SER A 114 10.16 12.28 -36.95
C SER A 114 11.58 12.83 -37.03
N LEU A 115 11.74 14.08 -37.47
CA LEU A 115 13.01 14.78 -37.55
C LEU A 115 13.58 15.01 -36.15
N GLN A 116 12.74 15.34 -35.18
CA GLN A 116 13.05 15.37 -33.75
C GLN A 116 13.41 13.99 -33.28
N TYR A 117 12.67 12.90 -33.54
CA TYR A 117 13.06 11.55 -33.12
C TYR A 117 14.43 11.14 -33.68
N ILE A 118 14.67 11.38 -34.97
CA ILE A 118 15.94 11.13 -35.65
C ILE A 118 17.05 11.97 -35.02
N LEU A 119 16.84 13.27 -34.84
CA LEU A 119 17.83 14.15 -34.23
C LEU A 119 17.96 13.91 -32.71
N ASN A 120 16.95 13.42 -32.01
CA ASN A 120 16.92 13.15 -30.57
C ASN A 120 17.71 11.91 -30.20
N VAL A 121 17.61 10.88 -31.04
CA VAL A 121 18.40 9.66 -30.90
C VAL A 121 19.88 9.93 -31.18
N TRP A 122 20.21 10.96 -31.97
CA TRP A 122 21.56 11.18 -32.50
C TRP A 122 22.31 12.44 -32.01
N LYS A 123 21.64 13.58 -31.78
CA LYS A 123 22.23 14.86 -31.33
C LYS A 123 21.35 15.79 -30.46
N GLY A 124 20.17 15.37 -30.01
CA GLY A 124 19.28 16.09 -29.06
C GLY A 124 18.44 17.24 -29.65
N GLY A 125 17.12 17.23 -29.39
CA GLY A 125 16.13 18.25 -29.77
C GLY A 125 14.65 17.88 -29.46
N LEU A 126 14.17 18.30 -28.28
CA LEU A 126 12.87 18.11 -27.58
C LEU A 126 12.03 16.80 -27.81
N PRO A 127 12.29 15.77 -27.01
CA PRO A 127 11.51 14.53 -26.84
C PRO A 127 10.76 14.49 -25.48
N PRO A 128 10.00 13.41 -25.16
CA PRO A 128 9.40 13.21 -23.83
C PRO A 128 10.31 13.66 -22.69
N ASP A 129 9.73 14.44 -21.77
CA ASP A 129 10.44 15.01 -20.64
C ASP A 129 11.02 13.92 -19.73
N LEU A 130 12.02 14.30 -18.92
CA LEU A 130 12.67 13.42 -17.94
C LEU A 130 11.67 12.76 -16.97
N SER A 131 10.51 13.39 -16.73
CA SER A 131 9.38 12.81 -16.00
C SER A 131 8.90 11.46 -16.55
N TYR A 132 9.01 11.20 -17.86
CA TYR A 132 8.68 9.90 -18.44
C TYR A 132 9.66 8.81 -17.98
N ALA A 133 10.95 9.13 -17.82
CA ALA A 133 11.92 8.19 -17.27
C ALA A 133 11.61 7.86 -15.80
N VAL A 134 11.18 8.85 -15.00
CA VAL A 134 10.70 8.62 -13.62
C VAL A 134 9.47 7.70 -13.63
N SER A 135 8.50 7.98 -14.49
CA SER A 135 7.28 7.19 -14.61
C SER A 135 7.55 5.74 -15.03
N ILE A 136 8.54 5.51 -15.91
CA ILE A 136 9.01 4.17 -16.31
C ILE A 136 9.73 3.50 -15.13
N GLY A 137 10.58 4.23 -14.41
CA GLY A 137 11.23 3.77 -13.17
C GLY A 137 10.22 3.23 -12.15
N GLN A 138 9.10 3.93 -11.97
CA GLN A 138 8.03 3.53 -11.05
C GLN A 138 7.31 2.23 -11.44
N ARG A 139 7.47 1.74 -12.67
CA ARG A 139 6.80 0.55 -13.19
C ARG A 139 7.76 -0.47 -13.81
N LEU A 140 9.03 -0.44 -13.43
CA LEU A 140 10.07 -1.38 -13.89
C LEU A 140 9.73 -2.85 -13.60
N ASP A 141 8.88 -3.14 -12.61
CA ASP A 141 8.34 -4.49 -12.35
C ASP A 141 7.38 -4.98 -13.44
N ARG A 142 6.68 -4.07 -14.12
CA ARG A 142 5.54 -4.37 -15.00
C ARG A 142 5.80 -4.12 -16.47
N VAL A 143 6.75 -3.25 -16.78
CA VAL A 143 7.04 -2.84 -18.15
C VAL A 143 8.03 -3.78 -18.82
N GLU A 144 7.73 -4.14 -20.06
CA GLU A 144 8.63 -4.89 -20.94
C GLU A 144 9.85 -4.04 -21.33
N HIS A 145 11.01 -4.70 -21.43
CA HIS A 145 12.30 -4.07 -21.72
C HIS A 145 12.28 -3.20 -22.99
N TYR A 146 11.81 -3.74 -24.11
CA TYR A 146 11.79 -3.00 -25.38
C TYR A 146 10.79 -1.85 -25.40
N TYR A 147 9.65 -2.00 -24.71
CA TYR A 147 8.73 -0.88 -24.51
C TYR A 147 9.41 0.22 -23.69
N ALA A 148 10.03 -0.09 -22.55
CA ALA A 148 10.76 0.89 -21.75
C ALA A 148 11.82 1.60 -22.58
N LEU A 149 12.63 0.82 -23.32
CA LEU A 149 13.67 1.35 -24.19
C LEU A 149 13.09 2.28 -25.27
N SER A 150 11.96 1.93 -25.89
CA SER A 150 11.32 2.77 -26.92
C SER A 150 10.87 4.14 -26.39
N GLN A 151 10.51 4.23 -25.11
CA GLN A 151 10.02 5.45 -24.47
C GLN A 151 11.17 6.32 -23.92
N ILE A 152 12.24 5.69 -23.41
CA ILE A 152 13.38 6.41 -22.81
C ILE A 152 14.48 6.74 -23.82
N ALA A 153 14.65 5.94 -24.89
CA ALA A 153 15.62 6.18 -25.94
C ALA A 153 15.47 7.57 -26.60
N PRO A 154 14.26 8.05 -26.94
CA PRO A 154 14.11 9.38 -27.52
C PRO A 154 14.45 10.49 -26.54
N ILE A 155 14.48 10.29 -25.21
CA ILE A 155 14.66 11.38 -24.24
C ILE A 155 16.05 12.06 -24.39
N GLY A 156 16.08 13.36 -24.68
CA GLY A 156 17.25 14.11 -25.16
C GLY A 156 18.20 14.54 -24.05
N HIS A 157 18.03 14.00 -22.85
CA HIS A 157 18.89 14.24 -21.71
C HIS A 157 20.15 13.37 -21.73
N SER A 158 21.15 13.78 -20.94
CA SER A 158 22.36 12.99 -20.75
C SER A 158 22.01 11.59 -20.20
N PRO A 159 22.72 10.53 -20.63
CA PRO A 159 22.47 9.18 -20.14
C PRO A 159 22.53 9.05 -18.62
N THR A 160 23.36 9.87 -17.95
CA THR A 160 23.47 9.89 -16.48
C THR A 160 22.23 10.48 -15.81
N ALA A 161 21.66 11.56 -16.36
CA ALA A 161 20.41 12.13 -15.86
C ALA A 161 19.23 11.17 -16.05
N LEU A 162 19.23 10.41 -17.15
CA LEU A 162 18.23 9.36 -17.40
C LEU A 162 18.31 8.21 -16.40
N LEU A 163 19.53 7.76 -16.08
CA LEU A 163 19.74 6.74 -15.07
C LEU A 163 19.25 7.20 -13.69
N GLU A 164 19.57 8.43 -13.31
CA GLU A 164 19.12 9.01 -12.03
C GLU A 164 17.59 9.08 -11.93
N ALA A 165 16.93 9.50 -13.01
CA ALA A 165 15.46 9.54 -13.08
C ALA A 165 14.84 8.14 -12.98
N LEU A 166 15.43 7.13 -13.64
CA LEU A 166 14.99 5.74 -13.56
C LEU A 166 15.15 5.18 -12.14
N VAL A 167 16.29 5.44 -11.49
CA VAL A 167 16.56 5.01 -10.11
C VAL A 167 15.61 5.69 -9.14
N SER A 168 15.39 7.00 -9.26
CA SER A 168 14.44 7.74 -8.42
C SER A 168 13.02 7.20 -8.54
N GLY A 169 12.57 6.85 -9.75
CA GLY A 169 11.28 6.20 -9.96
C GLY A 169 11.22 4.79 -9.34
N ALA A 170 12.28 4.00 -9.48
CA ALA A 170 12.38 2.67 -8.88
C ALA A 170 12.33 2.72 -7.34
N ASP A 171 12.99 3.72 -6.74
CA ASP A 171 12.96 3.95 -5.29
C ASP A 171 11.57 4.29 -4.78
N LEU A 172 10.82 5.14 -5.50
CA LEU A 172 9.43 5.44 -5.17
C LEU A 172 8.57 4.16 -5.19
N ARG A 173 8.73 3.35 -6.22
CA ARG A 173 8.01 2.08 -6.35
C ARG A 173 8.36 1.09 -5.23
N LEU A 174 9.63 1.02 -4.87
CA LEU A 174 10.11 0.18 -3.78
C LEU A 174 9.53 0.63 -2.44
N ARG A 175 9.50 1.94 -2.18
CA ARG A 175 8.87 2.51 -0.98
C ARG A 175 7.38 2.21 -0.90
N GLU A 176 6.65 2.34 -2.01
CA GLU A 176 5.22 1.97 -2.06
C GLU A 176 4.99 0.51 -1.70
N LYS A 177 5.79 -0.42 -2.28
CA LYS A 177 5.68 -1.85 -1.97
C LYS A 177 5.97 -2.16 -0.50
N PHE A 178 6.98 -1.53 0.10
CA PHE A 178 7.32 -1.75 1.50
C PHE A 178 6.35 -1.06 2.48
N ALA A 179 5.73 0.07 2.09
CA ALA A 179 4.83 0.82 2.95
C ALA A 179 3.62 -0.02 3.38
N THR A 180 2.99 -0.75 2.45
CA THR A 180 1.83 -1.61 2.75
C THR A 180 2.20 -2.71 3.74
N VAL A 181 3.32 -3.41 3.51
CA VAL A 181 3.75 -4.51 4.37
C VAL A 181 4.16 -4.01 5.75
N LYS A 182 4.79 -2.83 5.83
CA LYS A 182 5.16 -2.17 7.09
C LYS A 182 3.93 -1.81 7.92
N GLU A 183 2.88 -1.24 7.30
CA GLU A 183 1.65 -0.90 8.02
C GLU A 183 0.93 -2.15 8.51
N GLN A 184 0.80 -3.20 7.68
CA GLN A 184 0.22 -4.48 8.10
C GLN A 184 0.98 -5.11 9.28
N HIS A 185 2.31 -5.04 9.27
CA HIS A 185 3.12 -5.52 10.38
C HIS A 185 2.90 -4.69 11.66
N ALA A 186 2.85 -3.37 11.53
CA ALA A 186 2.58 -2.47 12.66
C ALA A 186 1.18 -2.70 13.26
N GLU A 187 0.17 -2.92 12.41
CA GLU A 187 -1.20 -3.24 12.82
C GLU A 187 -1.26 -4.53 13.63
N LEU A 188 -0.56 -5.59 13.21
CA LEU A 188 -0.49 -6.85 13.96
C LEU A 188 0.19 -6.67 15.34
N ILE A 189 1.24 -5.84 15.43
CA ILE A 189 1.86 -5.52 16.72
C ILE A 189 0.89 -4.75 17.61
N ARG A 190 0.14 -3.78 17.07
CA ARG A 190 -0.89 -3.05 17.84
C ARG A 190 -2.00 -4.00 18.31
N ALA A 191 -2.47 -4.89 17.45
CA ALA A 191 -3.48 -5.90 17.79
C ALA A 191 -2.99 -6.86 18.88
N LYS A 192 -1.72 -7.30 18.82
CA LYS A 192 -1.08 -8.09 19.89
C LYS A 192 -1.17 -7.37 21.24
N ASN A 193 -0.72 -6.11 21.27
CA ASN A 193 -0.69 -5.34 22.50
C ASN A 193 -2.09 -5.10 23.07
N ALA A 194 -3.06 -4.75 22.22
CA ALA A 194 -4.45 -4.55 22.63
C ALA A 194 -5.05 -5.82 23.27
N LEU A 195 -4.90 -6.98 22.63
CA LEU A 195 -5.43 -8.25 23.12
C LEU A 195 -4.75 -8.70 24.43
N MET A 196 -3.43 -8.52 24.53
CA MET A 196 -2.69 -8.83 25.76
C MET A 196 -3.20 -7.97 26.93
N ILE A 197 -3.42 -6.68 26.70
CA ILE A 197 -3.98 -5.78 27.71
C ILE A 197 -5.38 -6.24 28.09
N GLU A 198 -6.24 -6.56 27.12
CA GLU A 198 -7.61 -7.01 27.38
C GLU A 198 -7.66 -8.26 28.26
N HIS A 199 -6.88 -9.30 27.92
CA HIS A 199 -6.84 -10.53 28.71
C HIS A 199 -6.29 -10.29 30.12
N LEU A 200 -5.32 -9.38 30.27
CA LEU A 200 -4.77 -9.02 31.57
C LEU A 200 -5.79 -8.26 32.41
N THR A 201 -6.58 -7.37 31.81
CA THR A 201 -7.71 -6.69 32.47
C THR A 201 -8.80 -7.68 32.87
N GLN A 202 -9.18 -8.61 32.00
CA GLN A 202 -10.17 -9.65 32.33
C GLN A 202 -9.68 -10.55 33.47
N ALA A 203 -8.40 -10.96 33.45
CA ALA A 203 -7.78 -11.71 34.53
C ALA A 203 -7.82 -10.94 35.86
N HIS A 204 -7.50 -9.65 35.84
CA HIS A 204 -7.57 -8.79 37.02
C HIS A 204 -8.99 -8.74 37.61
N ASN A 205 -10.00 -8.47 36.76
CA ASN A 205 -11.40 -8.41 37.18
C ASN A 205 -11.89 -9.75 37.74
N TYR A 206 -11.51 -10.85 37.11
CA TYR A 206 -11.88 -12.18 37.57
C TYR A 206 -11.24 -12.53 38.92
N ILE A 207 -9.95 -12.20 39.12
CA ILE A 207 -9.28 -12.39 40.42
C ILE A 207 -9.97 -11.57 41.51
N ALA A 208 -10.36 -10.33 41.22
CA ALA A 208 -11.11 -9.50 42.16
C ALA A 208 -12.47 -10.12 42.53
N ASN A 209 -13.21 -10.64 41.54
CA ASN A 209 -14.48 -11.33 41.78
C ASN A 209 -14.29 -12.62 42.60
N MET A 210 -13.27 -13.42 42.27
CA MET A 210 -12.94 -14.62 43.05
C MET A 210 -12.58 -14.30 44.49
N LEU A 211 -11.84 -13.21 44.74
CA LEU A 211 -11.53 -12.76 46.09
C LEU A 211 -12.80 -12.42 46.88
N ASN A 212 -13.77 -11.76 46.23
CA ASN A 212 -15.05 -11.49 46.86
C ASN A 212 -15.83 -12.78 47.16
N GLU A 213 -15.96 -13.69 46.17
CA GLU A 213 -16.61 -14.99 46.37
C GLU A 213 -15.93 -15.84 47.45
N LEU A 214 -14.60 -15.81 47.52
CA LEU A 214 -13.83 -16.49 48.55
C LEU A 214 -14.21 -16.02 49.95
N VAL A 215 -14.30 -14.71 50.16
CA VAL A 215 -14.69 -14.15 51.46
C VAL A 215 -16.12 -14.56 51.82
N PHE A 216 -17.04 -14.54 50.85
CA PHE A 216 -18.41 -15.00 51.08
C PHE A 216 -18.48 -16.50 51.41
N HIS A 217 -17.76 -17.35 50.68
CA HIS A 217 -17.72 -18.79 50.95
C HIS A 217 -17.02 -19.12 52.27
N ALA A 218 -15.97 -18.38 52.64
CA ALA A 218 -15.31 -18.54 53.92
C ALA A 218 -16.27 -18.24 55.09
N ASN A 219 -17.04 -17.16 54.99
CA ASN A 219 -18.07 -16.83 55.98
C ASN A 219 -19.15 -17.93 56.05
N ALA A 220 -19.65 -18.40 54.90
CA ALA A 220 -20.65 -19.48 54.86
C ALA A 220 -20.15 -20.78 55.50
N VAL A 221 -18.87 -21.13 55.28
CA VAL A 221 -18.24 -22.30 55.92
C VAL A 221 -18.11 -22.09 57.43
N ILE A 222 -17.66 -20.91 57.87
CA ILE A 222 -17.54 -20.58 59.30
C ILE A 222 -18.92 -20.73 59.98
N ASP A 223 -19.97 -20.20 59.37
CA ASP A 223 -21.34 -20.32 59.88
C ASP A 223 -21.80 -21.78 59.94
N GLN A 224 -21.50 -22.57 58.91
CA GLN A 224 -21.82 -24.00 58.89
C GLN A 224 -21.06 -24.77 59.98
N VAL A 225 -19.76 -24.49 60.15
CA VAL A 225 -18.93 -25.12 61.19
C VAL A 225 -19.43 -24.74 62.58
N HIS A 226 -19.73 -23.46 62.84
CA HIS A 226 -20.33 -23.04 64.09
C HIS A 226 -21.67 -23.73 64.36
N GLY A 227 -22.52 -23.87 63.34
CA GLY A 227 -23.78 -24.62 63.45
C GLY A 227 -23.56 -26.08 63.85
N MET A 228 -22.58 -26.75 63.23
CA MET A 228 -22.22 -28.13 63.56
C MET A 228 -21.65 -28.26 64.97
N ILE A 229 -20.72 -27.38 65.37
CA ILE A 229 -20.14 -27.38 66.73
C ILE A 229 -21.24 -27.19 67.76
N ASN A 230 -22.15 -26.24 67.54
CA ASN A 230 -23.26 -25.98 68.47
C ASN A 230 -24.20 -27.19 68.59
N ALA A 231 -24.54 -27.84 67.46
CA ALA A 231 -25.39 -29.04 67.48
C ALA A 231 -24.71 -30.21 68.23
N ILE A 232 -23.44 -30.46 67.95
CA ILE A 232 -22.65 -31.52 68.61
C ILE A 232 -22.49 -31.19 70.10
N ALA A 233 -22.19 -29.94 70.46
CA ALA A 233 -22.07 -29.51 71.85
C ALA A 233 -23.38 -29.70 72.62
N GLN A 234 -24.52 -29.36 72.02
CA GLN A 234 -25.83 -29.57 72.63
C GLN A 234 -26.12 -31.06 72.85
N GLU A 235 -25.82 -31.92 71.87
CA GLU A 235 -26.00 -33.37 71.99
C GLU A 235 -25.14 -33.96 73.12
N HIS A 236 -23.86 -33.59 73.19
CA HIS A 236 -22.94 -34.09 74.21
C HIS A 236 -23.25 -33.52 75.61
N LEU A 237 -23.67 -32.26 75.72
CA LEU A 237 -24.14 -31.68 76.98
C LEU A 237 -25.40 -32.40 77.49
N ALA A 238 -26.35 -32.69 76.59
CA ALA A 238 -27.54 -33.46 76.96
C ALA A 238 -27.18 -34.86 77.47
N ARG A 239 -26.20 -35.52 76.84
CA ARG A 239 -25.70 -36.82 77.28
C ARG A 239 -24.96 -36.76 78.61
N LEU A 240 -24.16 -35.71 78.85
CA LEU A 240 -23.51 -35.49 80.15
C LEU A 240 -24.53 -35.29 81.27
N ASN A 241 -25.57 -34.48 81.05
CA ASN A 241 -26.65 -34.30 82.02
C ASN A 241 -27.35 -35.64 82.33
N GLN A 242 -27.58 -36.49 81.33
CA GLN A 242 -28.13 -37.83 81.56
C GLN A 242 -27.21 -38.73 82.40
N ILE A 243 -25.89 -38.64 82.19
CA ILE A 243 -24.90 -39.40 82.99
C ILE A 243 -24.88 -38.86 84.44
N GLU A 244 -24.96 -37.56 84.63
CA GLU A 244 -25.06 -36.91 85.95
C GLU A 244 -26.34 -37.33 86.69
N ASP A 245 -27.49 -37.27 86.03
CA ASP A 245 -28.77 -37.75 86.58
C ASP A 245 -28.69 -39.23 87.00
N ASN A 246 -28.04 -40.06 86.18
CA ASN A 246 -27.83 -41.48 86.48
C ASN A 246 -26.88 -41.67 87.68
N LEU A 247 -25.85 -40.84 87.82
CA LEU A 247 -24.92 -40.85 88.95
C LEU A 247 -25.65 -40.51 90.25
N GLU A 248 -26.42 -39.40 90.26
CA GLU A 248 -27.22 -38.99 91.41
C GLU A 248 -28.26 -40.04 91.79
N ALA A 249 -28.97 -40.60 90.80
CA ALA A 249 -29.95 -41.66 91.03
C ALA A 249 -29.31 -42.93 91.61
N ASN A 250 -28.13 -43.32 91.14
CA ASN A 250 -27.41 -44.46 91.69
C ASN A 250 -26.89 -44.19 93.11
N LYS A 251 -26.43 -42.97 93.40
CA LYS A 251 -26.03 -42.55 94.75
C LYS A 251 -27.22 -42.58 95.72
N GLY A 252 -28.37 -42.02 95.33
CA GLY A 252 -29.59 -42.06 96.15
C GLY A 252 -30.10 -43.48 96.42
N ARG A 253 -29.97 -44.39 95.45
CA ARG A 253 -30.31 -45.82 95.63
C ARG A 253 -29.37 -46.52 96.61
N TYR A 254 -28.09 -46.19 96.58
CA TYR A 254 -27.10 -46.71 97.52
C TYR A 254 -27.37 -46.19 98.94
N ASP A 255 -27.62 -44.88 99.09
CA ASP A 255 -27.89 -44.25 100.39
C ASP A 255 -29.21 -44.76 101.01
N ALA A 256 -30.18 -45.15 100.18
CA ALA A 256 -31.41 -45.82 100.61
C ALA A 256 -31.25 -47.33 100.89
N ASN A 257 -30.02 -47.87 100.87
CA ASN A 257 -29.70 -49.30 101.01
C ASN A 257 -30.44 -50.23 100.01
N MET A 258 -30.82 -49.72 98.83
CA MET A 258 -31.49 -50.52 97.80
C MET A 258 -30.50 -51.32 96.93
N ILE A 259 -29.22 -50.97 96.97
CA ILE A 259 -28.11 -51.64 96.28
C ILE A 259 -26.93 -51.77 97.23
N ASP A 260 -26.15 -52.84 97.08
CA ASP A 260 -24.93 -53.06 97.86
C ASP A 260 -23.73 -52.28 97.28
N GLN A 261 -22.66 -52.19 98.07
CA GLN A 261 -21.43 -51.48 97.71
C GLN A 261 -20.83 -52.00 96.39
N GLN A 262 -20.81 -53.32 96.21
CA GLN A 262 -20.20 -53.94 95.03
C GLN A 262 -20.96 -53.58 93.75
N LYS A 263 -22.29 -53.59 93.78
CA LYS A 263 -23.14 -53.19 92.65
C LYS A 263 -23.11 -51.68 92.41
N TYR A 264 -22.93 -50.88 93.47
CA TYR A 264 -22.73 -49.45 93.33
C TYR A 264 -21.40 -49.12 92.63
N GLU A 265 -20.30 -49.75 93.02
CA GLU A 265 -18.98 -49.61 92.36
C GLU A 265 -19.00 -50.06 90.90
N GLN A 266 -19.69 -51.17 90.59
CA GLN A 266 -19.85 -51.60 89.20
C GLN A 266 -20.55 -50.53 88.34
N ARG A 267 -21.64 -49.93 88.84
CA ARG A 267 -22.37 -48.88 88.11
C ARG A 267 -21.56 -47.59 87.96
N LEU A 268 -20.72 -47.26 88.93
CA LEU A 268 -19.77 -46.14 88.84
C LEU A 268 -18.74 -46.36 87.73
N ASN A 269 -18.21 -47.58 87.59
CA ASN A 269 -17.31 -47.94 86.50
C ASN A 269 -18.01 -47.90 85.14
N GLU A 270 -19.26 -48.37 85.04
CA GLU A 270 -20.08 -48.25 83.82
C GLU A 270 -20.24 -46.77 83.41
N LEU A 271 -20.56 -45.88 84.36
CA LEU A 271 -20.68 -44.44 84.10
C LEU A 271 -19.35 -43.81 83.66
N ASN A 272 -18.22 -44.20 84.25
CA ASN A 272 -16.91 -43.72 83.82
C ASN A 272 -16.59 -44.13 82.37
N ILE A 273 -16.92 -45.37 81.98
CA ILE A 273 -16.75 -45.85 80.61
C ILE A 273 -17.62 -45.03 79.64
N ASP A 274 -18.86 -44.70 80.03
CA ASP A 274 -19.76 -43.87 79.21
C ASP A 274 -19.24 -42.44 79.04
N VAL A 275 -18.62 -41.86 80.07
CA VAL A 275 -17.94 -40.55 79.99
C VAL A 275 -16.75 -40.62 79.03
N ASP A 276 -15.89 -41.61 79.18
CA ASP A 276 -14.71 -41.79 78.31
C ASP A 276 -15.11 -41.97 76.84
N ALA A 277 -16.15 -42.78 76.58
CA ALA A 277 -16.69 -42.96 75.23
C ALA A 277 -17.25 -41.65 74.64
N THR A 278 -17.89 -40.84 75.48
CA THR A 278 -18.43 -39.52 75.10
C THR A 278 -17.29 -38.56 74.73
N ILE A 279 -16.21 -38.52 75.51
CA ILE A 279 -15.01 -37.70 75.24
C ILE A 279 -14.31 -38.16 73.95
N GLN A 280 -14.14 -39.46 73.74
CA GLN A 280 -13.54 -39.99 72.51
C GLN A 280 -14.35 -39.61 71.27
N THR A 281 -15.68 -39.71 71.36
CA THR A 281 -16.58 -39.35 70.26
C THR A 281 -16.48 -37.85 69.94
N TRP A 282 -16.45 -37.00 70.96
CA TRP A 282 -16.24 -35.55 70.81
C TRP A 282 -14.92 -35.22 70.12
N ASN A 283 -13.82 -35.80 70.58
CA ASN A 283 -12.49 -35.57 70.00
C ASN A 283 -12.42 -36.04 68.53
N SER A 284 -13.07 -37.17 68.20
CA SER A 284 -13.16 -37.63 66.81
C SER A 284 -13.93 -36.64 65.92
N TRP A 285 -15.02 -36.06 66.43
CA TRP A 285 -15.75 -35.02 65.71
C TRP A 285 -14.93 -33.75 65.49
N MET A 286 -14.21 -33.28 66.51
CA MET A 286 -13.36 -32.09 66.40
C MET A 286 -12.28 -32.28 65.32
N GLN A 287 -11.62 -33.45 65.30
CA GLN A 287 -10.65 -33.79 64.25
C GLN A 287 -11.25 -33.80 62.84
N ARG A 288 -12.52 -34.22 62.69
CA ARG A 288 -13.21 -34.21 61.38
C ARG A 288 -13.53 -32.78 60.93
N ILE A 289 -13.82 -31.87 61.86
CA ILE A 289 -14.05 -30.45 61.57
C ILE A 289 -12.73 -29.79 61.12
N ASP A 290 -11.63 -30.01 61.83
CA ASP A 290 -10.31 -29.51 61.42
C ASP A 290 -9.91 -30.01 60.02
N ALA A 291 -10.12 -31.32 59.76
CA ALA A 291 -9.84 -31.91 58.46
C ALA A 291 -10.74 -31.37 57.32
N LEU A 292 -11.92 -30.83 57.65
CA LEU A 292 -12.79 -30.15 56.69
C LEU A 292 -12.25 -28.76 56.34
N ALA A 293 -11.79 -28.01 57.35
CA ALA A 293 -11.17 -26.70 57.16
C ALA A 293 -9.91 -26.79 56.27
N ASP A 294 -9.01 -27.73 56.55
CA ASP A 294 -7.79 -27.95 55.76
C ASP A 294 -8.10 -28.31 54.29
N ARG A 295 -9.15 -29.13 54.07
CA ARG A 295 -9.54 -29.55 52.72
C ARG A 295 -10.03 -28.38 51.88
N LEU A 296 -10.73 -27.43 52.50
CA LEU A 296 -11.20 -26.20 51.85
C LEU A 296 -10.05 -25.28 51.45
N VAL A 297 -9.09 -25.04 52.37
CA VAL A 297 -7.90 -24.24 52.08
C VAL A 297 -7.12 -24.83 50.91
N ASN A 298 -6.91 -26.14 50.90
CA ASN A 298 -6.18 -26.83 49.83
C ASN A 298 -6.91 -26.76 48.48
N LYS A 299 -8.23 -26.94 48.47
CA LYS A 299 -9.03 -26.85 47.24
C LYS A 299 -8.98 -25.44 46.63
N LEU A 300 -9.00 -24.41 47.47
CA LEU A 300 -8.87 -23.02 47.04
C LEU A 300 -7.49 -22.71 46.45
N ALA A 301 -6.43 -23.23 47.06
CA ALA A 301 -5.08 -23.09 46.53
C ALA A 301 -4.93 -23.75 45.14
N GLN A 302 -5.54 -24.92 44.92
CA GLN A 302 -5.54 -25.60 43.62
C GLN A 302 -6.30 -24.81 42.55
N ILE A 303 -7.54 -24.38 42.83
CA ILE A 303 -8.35 -23.61 41.87
C ILE A 303 -7.62 -22.33 41.44
N LYS A 304 -6.96 -21.63 42.38
CA LYS A 304 -6.10 -20.48 42.07
C LYS A 304 -4.99 -20.84 41.08
N ALA A 305 -4.29 -21.95 41.30
CA ALA A 305 -3.17 -22.36 40.45
C ALA A 305 -3.64 -22.72 39.03
N ASP A 306 -4.75 -23.46 38.91
CA ASP A 306 -5.30 -23.91 37.63
C ASP A 306 -5.73 -22.72 36.75
N ILE A 307 -6.33 -21.69 37.36
CA ILE A 307 -6.77 -20.48 36.65
C ILE A 307 -5.58 -19.68 36.15
N VAL A 308 -4.56 -19.47 36.99
CA VAL A 308 -3.32 -18.79 36.58
C VAL A 308 -2.65 -19.55 35.43
N ASN A 309 -2.61 -20.88 35.49
CA ASN A 309 -2.03 -21.69 34.43
C ASN A 309 -2.84 -21.61 33.12
N THR A 310 -4.17 -21.66 33.21
CA THR A 310 -5.06 -21.55 32.04
C THR A 310 -4.87 -20.21 31.32
N LEU A 311 -4.82 -19.11 32.07
CA LEU A 311 -4.58 -17.77 31.52
C LEU A 311 -3.19 -17.65 30.87
N LYS A 312 -2.15 -18.18 31.53
CA LYS A 312 -0.79 -18.20 30.95
C LYS A 312 -0.75 -18.97 29.64
N THR A 313 -1.41 -20.12 29.57
CA THR A 313 -1.50 -20.95 28.36
C THR A 313 -2.22 -20.20 27.24
N ALA A 314 -3.39 -19.61 27.51
CA ALA A 314 -4.14 -18.85 26.52
C ALA A 314 -3.32 -17.67 25.94
N ILE A 315 -2.65 -16.90 26.79
CA ILE A 315 -1.77 -15.80 26.36
C ILE A 315 -0.63 -16.32 25.46
N LYS A 316 -0.02 -17.44 25.84
CA LYS A 316 1.08 -18.06 25.08
C LYS A 316 0.62 -18.55 23.71
N ASP A 317 -0.54 -19.19 23.63
CA ASP A 317 -1.08 -19.71 22.36
C ASP A 317 -1.41 -18.57 21.39
N TYR A 318 -2.03 -17.49 21.89
CA TYR A 318 -2.28 -16.29 21.09
C TYR A 318 -0.99 -15.60 20.63
N GLU A 319 -0.01 -15.45 21.52
CA GLU A 319 1.29 -14.93 21.15
C GLU A 319 1.94 -15.78 20.05
N GLY A 320 1.84 -17.11 20.16
CA GLY A 320 2.30 -18.05 19.14
C GLY A 320 1.65 -17.80 17.77
N ALA A 321 0.32 -17.66 17.73
CA ALA A 321 -0.42 -17.40 16.51
C ALA A 321 -0.04 -16.07 15.84
N ILE A 322 0.05 -14.99 16.62
CA ILE A 322 0.42 -13.67 16.09
C ILE A 322 1.88 -13.67 15.62
N ASN A 323 2.80 -14.24 16.41
CA ASN A 323 4.21 -14.32 16.02
C ASN A 323 4.39 -15.15 14.75
N ALA A 324 3.59 -16.20 14.52
CA ALA A 324 3.63 -16.98 13.28
C ALA A 324 3.27 -16.13 12.05
N VAL A 325 2.24 -15.28 12.13
CA VAL A 325 1.86 -14.37 11.05
C VAL A 325 2.89 -13.26 10.87
N ALA A 326 3.34 -12.65 11.97
CA ALA A 326 4.37 -11.61 11.94
C ALA A 326 5.69 -12.10 11.32
N ASN A 327 6.11 -13.33 11.65
CA ASN A 327 7.30 -13.96 11.09
C ASN A 327 7.15 -14.27 9.60
N LYS A 328 5.96 -14.68 9.12
CA LYS A 328 5.70 -14.85 7.68
C LYS A 328 5.85 -13.54 6.91
N LEU A 329 5.31 -12.44 7.46
CA LEU A 329 5.48 -11.11 6.87
C LEU A 329 6.94 -10.64 6.90
N ALA A 330 7.65 -10.87 8.01
CA ALA A 330 9.07 -10.54 8.11
C ALA A 330 9.94 -11.35 7.12
N GLN A 331 9.60 -12.63 6.89
CA GLN A 331 10.24 -13.47 5.88
C GLN A 331 9.92 -13.00 4.46
N LEU A 332 8.66 -12.62 4.18
CA LEU A 332 8.27 -12.01 2.90
C LEU A 332 9.14 -10.79 2.60
N ILE A 333 9.28 -9.85 3.56
CA ILE A 333 10.15 -8.67 3.43
C ILE A 333 11.59 -9.08 3.10
N LYS A 334 12.16 -10.06 3.83
CA LYS A 334 13.54 -10.54 3.59
C LYS A 334 13.71 -11.25 2.24
N SER A 335 12.66 -11.88 1.74
CA SER A 335 12.67 -12.61 0.46
C SER A 335 12.43 -11.71 -0.76
N MET A 336 11.97 -10.47 -0.57
CA MET A 336 11.78 -9.52 -1.66
C MET A 336 13.14 -9.09 -2.20
N ASN A 337 13.48 -9.55 -3.41
CA ASN A 337 14.70 -9.21 -4.13
C ASN A 337 14.49 -8.04 -5.12
N ASP A 338 13.45 -7.23 -4.88
CA ASP A 338 13.01 -6.17 -5.79
C ASP A 338 14.08 -5.10 -5.99
N ASP A 339 14.91 -4.82 -4.97
CA ASP A 339 16.04 -3.88 -5.06
C ASP A 339 17.08 -4.33 -6.12
N VAL A 340 17.52 -5.59 -6.02
CA VAL A 340 18.48 -6.17 -6.98
C VAL A 340 17.86 -6.26 -8.37
N ALA A 341 16.58 -6.67 -8.46
CA ALA A 341 15.88 -6.79 -9.74
C ALA A 341 15.70 -5.43 -10.45
N PHE A 342 15.32 -4.38 -9.71
CA PHE A 342 15.19 -3.03 -10.26
C PHE A 342 16.52 -2.44 -10.67
N LYS A 343 17.56 -2.63 -9.85
CA LYS A 343 18.91 -2.21 -10.18
C LYS A 343 19.42 -2.87 -11.47
N SER A 344 19.27 -4.19 -11.61
CA SER A 344 19.70 -4.91 -12.81
C SER A 344 18.98 -4.42 -14.05
N LYS A 345 17.64 -4.31 -14.01
CA LYS A 345 16.85 -3.81 -15.15
C LYS A 345 17.20 -2.37 -15.53
N ALA A 346 17.37 -1.48 -14.56
CA ALA A 346 17.76 -0.10 -14.82
C ALA A 346 19.17 -0.01 -15.46
N LEU A 347 20.10 -0.86 -15.02
CA LEU A 347 21.45 -0.93 -15.59
C LEU A 347 21.46 -1.52 -17.01
N GLU A 348 20.66 -2.55 -17.28
CA GLU A 348 20.48 -3.11 -18.62
C GLU A 348 19.91 -2.07 -19.60
N LEU A 349 18.84 -1.38 -19.21
CA LEU A 349 18.26 -0.28 -20.01
C LEU A 349 19.28 0.84 -20.26
N TYR A 350 20.06 1.22 -19.24
CA TYR A 350 21.11 2.22 -19.39
C TYR A 350 22.24 1.79 -20.33
N ALA A 351 22.68 0.53 -20.25
CA ALA A 351 23.70 -0.03 -21.13
C ALA A 351 23.22 -0.04 -22.59
N ASP A 352 21.96 -0.44 -22.82
CA ASP A 352 21.35 -0.49 -24.14
C ASP A 352 21.13 0.92 -24.73
N ILE A 353 20.70 1.90 -23.92
CA ILE A 353 20.64 3.31 -24.37
C ILE A 353 22.01 3.80 -24.80
N LYS A 354 23.05 3.49 -24.02
CA LYS A 354 24.43 3.88 -24.36
C LYS A 354 24.92 3.20 -25.64
N ALA A 355 24.61 1.92 -25.84
CA ALA A 355 24.97 1.18 -27.04
C ALA A 355 24.23 1.73 -28.27
N TYR A 356 22.92 1.94 -28.14
CA TYR A 356 22.06 2.47 -29.19
C TYR A 356 22.47 3.88 -29.63
N ARG A 357 22.78 4.77 -28.68
CA ARG A 357 23.28 6.14 -28.98
C ARG A 357 24.71 6.19 -29.52
N LYS A 358 25.48 5.11 -29.36
CA LYS A 358 26.83 4.98 -29.96
C LYS A 358 26.80 4.43 -31.38
N ALA A 359 25.67 3.91 -31.87
CA ALA A 359 25.58 3.12 -33.10
C ALA A 359 25.72 3.93 -34.42
N GLY A 360 26.39 5.10 -34.38
CA GLY A 360 27.03 5.82 -35.52
C GLY A 360 26.59 5.54 -36.96
N PHE A 361 25.74 6.34 -37.63
CA PHE A 361 25.70 6.32 -39.11
C PHE A 361 27.08 6.77 -39.59
N LYS A 362 27.82 5.90 -40.27
CA LYS A 362 28.99 6.31 -41.04
C LYS A 362 28.48 7.09 -42.24
N TYR A 363 28.52 8.41 -42.13
CA TYR A 363 28.42 9.27 -43.30
C TYR A 363 29.64 8.97 -44.17
N THR A 364 29.39 8.47 -45.39
CA THR A 364 30.41 8.29 -46.43
C THR A 364 30.43 9.52 -47.31
#